data_AF-A0A5J4KZA8-F1
#
_entry.id   AF-A0A5J4KZA8-F1
#
_cell.length_a   1.000
_cell.length_b   1.000
_cell.length_c   1.000
_cell.angle_alpha   90.00
_cell.angle_beta   90.00
_cell.angle_gamma   90.00
#
_symmetry.space_group_name_H-M   'P 1'
#
loop_
_entity.id
_entity.type
_entity.pdbx_description
1 polymer ?
#
loop_
_entity_poly.entity_id
_entity_poly.type
_entity_poly.pdbx_seq_one_letter_code
_entity_poly.pdbx_strand_id
1 'polypeptide(L)'
;MKATKALLISLCLLQFVFFQAAISEGGITQSVIDEYRQVKESVEKLPQTKAGKYAKEIVENASRSILMAREGLEAGDEKRMKEAIDMAKIQITFADAVAAERETAEKIEVLKAELRLLEQKLNDYLSAKGVTR
;
A
#
# COMPACT_ATOMS: atom_id res chain seq x y z
N MET A 1 -70.50 15.37 -3.64
CA MET A 1 -69.23 16.08 -3.34
C MET A 1 -68.24 15.30 -2.46
N LYS A 2 -68.31 13.95 -2.40
CA LYS A 2 -67.37 13.12 -1.59
C LYS A 2 -66.37 12.31 -2.44
N ALA A 3 -66.69 12.05 -3.72
CA ALA A 3 -65.84 11.26 -4.62
C ALA A 3 -64.57 11.99 -5.10
N THR A 4 -64.61 13.32 -5.21
CA THR A 4 -63.45 14.12 -5.67
C THR A 4 -62.33 14.23 -4.62
N LYS A 5 -62.66 14.12 -3.33
CA LYS A 5 -61.67 14.16 -2.24
C LYS A 5 -60.92 12.83 -2.06
N ALA A 6 -61.57 11.70 -2.31
CA ALA A 6 -60.94 10.38 -2.27
C ALA A 6 -59.94 10.18 -3.41
N LEU A 7 -60.23 10.72 -4.59
CA LEU A 7 -59.36 10.65 -5.77
C LEU A 7 -58.06 11.46 -5.59
N LEU A 8 -58.13 12.61 -4.93
CA LEU A 8 -56.97 13.47 -4.63
C LEU A 8 -56.02 12.86 -3.59
N ILE A 9 -56.54 12.16 -2.59
CA ILE A 9 -55.75 11.46 -1.56
C ILE A 9 -55.09 10.20 -2.14
N SER A 10 -55.81 9.47 -3.01
CA SER A 10 -55.27 8.31 -3.72
C SER A 10 -54.17 8.69 -4.72
N LEU A 11 -54.25 9.88 -5.33
CA LEU A 11 -53.23 10.38 -6.25
C LEU A 11 -51.97 10.88 -5.51
N CYS A 12 -52.12 11.46 -4.32
CA CYS A 12 -51.01 11.89 -3.47
C CYS A 12 -50.19 10.71 -2.89
N LEU A 13 -50.84 9.60 -2.55
CA LEU A 13 -50.14 8.40 -2.03
C LEU A 13 -49.35 7.66 -3.12
N LEU A 14 -49.75 7.78 -4.39
CA LEU A 14 -49.07 7.15 -5.52
C LEU A 14 -47.77 7.88 -5.93
N GLN A 15 -47.64 9.17 -5.62
CA GLN A 15 -46.42 9.94 -5.89
C GLN A 15 -45.33 9.76 -4.83
N PHE A 16 -45.68 9.29 -3.63
CA PHE A 16 -44.71 9.06 -2.56
C PHE A 16 -43.89 7.77 -2.77
N VAL A 17 -44.41 6.81 -3.55
CA VAL A 17 -43.78 5.50 -3.77
C VAL A 17 -42.66 5.54 -4.82
N PHE A 18 -42.65 6.54 -5.71
CA PHE A 18 -41.65 6.62 -6.79
C PHE A 18 -40.38 7.43 -6.44
N PHE A 19 -40.27 8.01 -5.24
CA PHE A 19 -39.11 8.80 -4.83
C PHE A 19 -38.03 8.02 -4.05
N GLN A 20 -38.21 6.72 -3.82
CA GLN A 20 -37.30 5.90 -2.99
C GLN A 20 -36.60 4.75 -3.72
N ALA A 21 -36.37 4.86 -5.04
CA ALA A 21 -35.63 3.86 -5.81
C ALA A 21 -34.27 4.36 -6.34
N ALA A 22 -33.64 5.30 -5.62
CA ALA A 22 -32.24 5.69 -5.84
C ALA A 22 -31.44 5.68 -4.52
N ILE A 23 -31.77 4.76 -3.62
CA ILE A 23 -30.83 4.33 -2.60
C ILE A 23 -29.99 3.28 -3.31
N SER A 24 -28.83 3.70 -3.82
CA SER A 24 -27.74 2.76 -4.08
C SER A 24 -27.66 1.84 -2.86
N GLU A 25 -27.64 0.53 -3.06
CA GLU A 25 -27.10 -0.42 -2.10
C GLU A 25 -25.62 -0.05 -1.90
N GLY A 26 -25.38 1.06 -1.19
CA GLY A 26 -24.12 1.73 -0.99
C GLY A 26 -23.49 1.16 0.25
N GLY A 27 -22.93 -0.03 0.10
CA GLY A 27 -22.19 -0.73 1.13
C GLY A 27 -20.90 -1.25 0.55
N ILE A 28 -19.87 -1.37 1.38
CA ILE A 28 -18.56 -1.85 0.97
C ILE A 28 -18.65 -3.36 0.73
N THR A 29 -18.20 -3.80 -0.45
CA THR A 29 -18.15 -5.23 -0.76
C THR A 29 -17.20 -6.00 0.17
N GLN A 30 -17.57 -7.24 0.51
CA GLN A 30 -16.74 -8.10 1.37
C GLN A 30 -15.32 -8.31 0.80
N SER A 31 -15.20 -8.38 -0.53
CA SER A 31 -13.91 -8.50 -1.21
C SER A 31 -12.96 -7.35 -0.86
N VAL A 32 -13.45 -6.12 -0.79
CA VAL A 32 -12.63 -4.94 -0.45
C VAL A 32 -12.25 -4.94 1.04
N ILE A 33 -13.13 -5.46 1.92
CA ILE A 33 -12.84 -5.64 3.35
C ILE A 33 -11.73 -6.68 3.56
N ASP A 34 -11.80 -7.80 2.85
CA ASP A 34 -10.81 -8.88 2.94
C ASP A 34 -9.44 -8.39 2.43
N GLU A 35 -9.45 -7.66 1.32
CA GLU A 35 -8.26 -7.03 0.75
C GLU A 35 -7.64 -6.01 1.72
N TYR A 36 -8.46 -5.15 2.34
CA TYR A 36 -7.99 -4.24 3.39
C TYR A 36 -7.30 -4.97 4.53
N ARG A 37 -7.88 -6.07 5.02
CA ARG A 37 -7.30 -6.85 6.12
C ARG A 37 -5.92 -7.40 5.73
N GLN A 38 -5.81 -7.95 4.53
CA GLN A 38 -4.54 -8.49 4.02
C GLN A 38 -3.46 -7.41 3.86
N VAL A 39 -3.82 -6.25 3.31
CA VAL A 39 -2.86 -5.16 3.11
C VAL A 39 -2.47 -4.52 4.44
N LYS A 40 -3.42 -4.36 5.37
CA LYS A 40 -3.15 -3.91 6.74
C LYS A 40 -2.14 -4.79 7.45
N GLU A 41 -2.32 -6.11 7.39
CA GLU A 41 -1.38 -7.07 7.98
C GLU A 41 0.01 -6.96 7.34
N SER A 42 0.08 -6.77 6.03
CA SER A 42 1.35 -6.56 5.32
C SER A 42 2.07 -5.28 5.78
N VAL A 43 1.33 -4.18 5.93
CA VAL A 43 1.86 -2.90 6.41
C VAL A 43 2.34 -3.01 7.87
N GLU A 44 1.63 -3.73 8.73
CA GLU A 44 2.02 -3.95 10.13
C GLU A 44 3.32 -4.75 10.28
N LYS A 45 3.67 -5.57 9.29
CA LYS A 45 4.92 -6.34 9.25
C LYS A 45 6.11 -5.54 8.71
N LEU A 46 5.90 -4.51 7.88
CA LEU A 46 6.97 -3.72 7.26
C LEU A 46 8.03 -3.19 8.25
N PRO A 47 7.70 -2.68 9.45
CA PRO A 47 8.70 -2.21 10.41
C PRO A 47 9.68 -3.30 10.87
N GLN A 48 9.30 -4.58 10.74
CA GLN A 48 10.11 -5.74 11.14
C GLN A 48 11.00 -6.25 10.00
N THR A 49 10.85 -5.73 8.79
CA THR A 49 11.66 -6.12 7.62
C THR A 49 12.81 -5.14 7.39
N LYS A 50 13.60 -5.38 6.34
CA LYS A 50 14.63 -4.43 5.89
C LYS A 50 14.03 -3.11 5.42
N ALA A 51 12.76 -3.11 4.97
CA ALA A 51 12.03 -1.88 4.65
C ALA A 51 11.89 -0.98 5.88
N GLY A 52 11.64 -1.54 7.07
CA GLY A 52 11.63 -0.78 8.32
C GLY A 52 12.94 -0.06 8.63
N LYS A 53 14.08 -0.64 8.22
CA LYS A 53 15.42 -0.04 8.38
C LYS A 53 15.73 1.00 7.29
N TYR A 54 15.49 0.66 6.02
CA TYR A 54 16.00 1.42 4.88
C TYR A 54 14.98 2.37 4.23
N ALA A 55 13.70 2.18 4.51
CA ALA A 55 12.59 2.86 3.83
C ALA A 55 11.53 3.39 4.83
N LYS A 56 11.97 3.81 6.03
CA LYS A 56 11.10 4.18 7.15
C LYS A 56 9.97 5.14 6.77
N GLU A 57 10.27 6.19 6.02
CA GLU A 57 9.28 7.20 5.62
C GLU A 57 8.20 6.63 4.68
N ILE A 58 8.57 5.66 3.83
CA ILE A 58 7.64 4.95 2.95
C ILE A 58 6.76 4.00 3.77
N VAL A 59 7.32 3.33 4.79
CA VAL A 59 6.56 2.50 5.74
C VAL A 59 5.54 3.34 6.53
N GLU A 60 5.91 4.55 6.96
CA GLU A 60 4.99 5.49 7.61
C GLU A 60 3.89 5.97 6.66
N ASN A 61 4.21 6.21 5.39
CA ASN A 61 3.24 6.52 4.34
C ASN A 61 2.25 5.37 4.13
N ALA A 62 2.72 4.11 4.05
CA ALA A 62 1.88 2.92 3.97
C ALA A 62 0.90 2.84 5.13
N SER A 63 1.37 3.14 6.35
CA SER A 63 0.54 3.20 7.55
C SER A 63 -0.53 4.28 7.46
N ARG A 64 -0.20 5.47 6.94
CA ARG A 64 -1.17 6.55 6.71
C ARG A 64 -2.25 6.14 5.69
N SER A 65 -1.88 5.46 4.61
CA SER A 65 -2.83 4.95 3.62
C SER A 65 -3.81 3.92 4.23
N ILE A 66 -3.33 3.07 5.15
CA ILE A 66 -4.22 2.15 5.90
C ILE A 66 -5.20 2.89 6.81
N LEU A 67 -4.78 4.01 7.42
CA LEU A 67 -5.70 4.87 8.19
C LEU A 67 -6.78 5.48 7.28
N MET A 68 -6.39 5.98 6.10
CA MET A 68 -7.36 6.50 5.12
C MET A 68 -8.34 5.42 4.62
N ALA A 69 -7.86 4.18 4.44
CA ALA A 69 -8.73 3.06 4.08
C ALA A 69 -9.74 2.74 5.20
N ARG A 70 -9.31 2.83 6.47
CA ARG A 70 -10.20 2.70 7.63
C ARG A 70 -11.25 3.81 7.67
N GLU A 71 -10.88 5.05 7.37
CA GLU A 71 -11.84 6.16 7.29
C GLU A 71 -12.87 5.93 6.17
N GLY A 72 -12.44 5.39 5.01
CA GLY A 72 -13.35 4.96 3.95
C GLY A 72 -14.31 3.87 4.42
N LEU A 73 -13.81 2.89 5.18
CA LEU A 73 -14.63 1.85 5.80
C LEU A 73 -15.70 2.41 6.75
N GLU A 74 -15.30 3.31 7.65
CA GLU A 74 -16.20 3.95 8.61
C GLU A 74 -17.24 4.85 7.93
N ALA A 75 -16.89 5.46 6.80
CA ALA A 75 -17.79 6.29 5.99
C ALA A 75 -18.70 5.50 5.03
N GLY A 76 -18.49 4.19 4.85
CA GLY A 76 -19.18 3.40 3.84
C GLY A 76 -18.78 3.75 2.39
N ASP A 77 -17.62 4.38 2.20
CA ASP A 77 -17.11 4.82 0.90
C ASP A 77 -16.11 3.78 0.34
N GLU A 78 -16.63 2.83 -0.44
CA GLU A 78 -15.83 1.77 -1.05
C GLU A 78 -14.76 2.30 -1.99
N LYS A 79 -15.05 3.37 -2.74
CA LYS A 79 -14.09 3.95 -3.68
C LYS A 79 -12.89 4.51 -2.93
N ARG A 80 -13.15 5.34 -1.91
CA ARG A 80 -12.08 5.90 -1.06
C ARG A 80 -11.29 4.81 -0.36
N MET A 81 -11.98 3.78 0.15
CA MET A 81 -11.33 2.64 0.79
C MET A 81 -10.39 1.92 -0.19
N LYS A 82 -10.86 1.64 -1.41
CA LYS A 82 -10.07 0.96 -2.44
C LYS A 82 -8.86 1.78 -2.89
N GLU A 83 -9.03 3.08 -3.16
CA GLU A 83 -7.92 3.96 -3.56
C GLU A 83 -6.83 4.00 -2.48
N ALA A 84 -7.22 4.04 -1.20
CA ALA A 84 -6.29 4.02 -0.08
C ALA A 84 -5.57 2.67 0.08
N ILE A 85 -6.27 1.55 -0.14
CA ILE A 85 -5.67 0.21 -0.19
C ILE A 85 -4.64 0.10 -1.32
N ASP A 86 -4.97 0.56 -2.52
CA ASP A 86 -4.08 0.52 -3.67
C ASP A 86 -2.83 1.38 -3.44
N MET A 87 -2.98 2.56 -2.82
CA MET A 87 -1.86 3.39 -2.41
C MET A 87 -0.95 2.68 -1.39
N ALA A 88 -1.52 2.00 -0.40
CA ALA A 88 -0.75 1.24 0.58
C ALA A 88 0.06 0.12 -0.11
N LYS A 89 -0.51 -0.59 -1.09
CA LYS A 89 0.20 -1.64 -1.85
C LYS A 89 1.38 -1.09 -2.66
N ILE A 90 1.20 0.07 -3.30
CA ILE A 90 2.28 0.76 -4.01
C ILE A 90 3.41 1.10 -3.04
N GLN A 91 3.06 1.63 -1.86
CA GLN A 91 4.04 2.02 -0.84
C GLN A 91 4.77 0.80 -0.26
N ILE A 92 4.10 -0.34 -0.03
CA ILE A 92 4.74 -1.61 0.35
C ILE A 92 5.79 -2.00 -0.69
N THR A 93 5.39 -2.09 -1.96
CA THR A 93 6.27 -2.49 -3.06
C THR A 93 7.47 -1.55 -3.19
N PHE A 94 7.23 -0.24 -3.04
CA PHE A 94 8.29 0.76 -3.11
C PHE A 94 9.26 0.65 -1.92
N ALA A 95 8.75 0.43 -0.72
CA ALA A 95 9.58 0.25 0.48
C ALA A 95 10.50 -0.98 0.35
N ASP A 96 9.97 -2.09 -0.16
CA ASP A 96 10.75 -3.31 -0.41
C ASP A 96 11.82 -3.10 -1.49
N ALA A 97 11.48 -2.39 -2.57
CA ALA A 97 12.44 -2.06 -3.63
C ALA A 97 13.62 -1.21 -3.10
N VAL A 98 13.33 -0.17 -2.31
CA VAL A 98 14.35 0.68 -1.67
C VAL A 98 15.21 -0.13 -0.71
N ALA A 99 14.61 -1.04 0.06
CA ALA A 99 15.35 -1.92 0.96
C ALA A 99 16.30 -2.86 0.20
N ALA A 100 15.85 -3.44 -0.91
CA ALA A 100 16.66 -4.31 -1.75
C ALA A 100 17.82 -3.55 -2.43
N GLU A 101 17.58 -2.31 -2.88
CA GLU A 101 18.61 -1.44 -3.44
C GLU A 101 19.71 -1.16 -2.41
N ARG A 102 19.33 -0.78 -1.18
CA ARG A 102 20.28 -0.51 -0.10
C ARG A 102 21.08 -1.73 0.31
N GLU A 103 20.44 -2.88 0.44
CA GLU A 103 21.15 -4.13 0.71
C GLU A 103 22.17 -4.46 -0.39
N THR A 104 21.80 -4.27 -1.65
CA THR A 104 22.69 -4.55 -2.78
C THR A 104 23.87 -3.59 -2.79
N ALA A 105 23.62 -2.30 -2.51
CA ALA A 105 24.68 -1.31 -2.38
C ALA A 105 25.68 -1.66 -1.28
N GLU A 106 25.20 -2.09 -0.10
CA GLU A 106 26.07 -2.55 0.99
C GLU A 106 26.92 -3.77 0.58
N LYS A 107 26.33 -4.76 -0.10
CA LYS A 107 27.08 -5.93 -0.61
C LYS A 107 28.15 -5.54 -1.63
N ILE A 108 27.85 -4.59 -2.53
CA ILE A 108 28.80 -4.09 -3.51
C ILE A 108 30.01 -3.43 -2.82
N GLU A 109 29.79 -2.64 -1.77
CA GLU A 109 30.88 -2.00 -1.04
C GLU A 109 31.78 -3.02 -0.32
N VAL A 110 31.19 -4.08 0.26
CA VAL A 110 31.95 -5.20 0.83
C VAL A 110 32.80 -5.90 -0.24
N LEU A 111 32.21 -6.24 -1.39
CA LEU A 111 32.92 -6.89 -2.49
C LEU A 111 34.05 -6.03 -3.07
N LYS A 112 33.86 -4.70 -3.16
CA LYS A 112 34.93 -3.78 -3.57
C LYS A 112 36.09 -3.77 -2.58
N ALA A 113 35.81 -3.84 -1.28
CA ALA A 113 36.86 -3.90 -0.25
C ALA A 113 37.65 -5.21 -0.34
N GLU A 114 36.96 -6.34 -0.53
CA GLU A 114 37.59 -7.65 -0.72
C GLU A 114 38.45 -7.68 -1.99
N LEU A 115 37.94 -7.12 -3.10
CA LEU A 115 38.67 -7.02 -4.35
C LEU A 115 39.98 -6.23 -4.18
N ARG A 116 39.92 -5.05 -3.54
CA ARG A 116 41.13 -4.24 -3.26
C ARG A 116 42.16 -4.99 -2.43
N LEU A 117 41.71 -5.76 -1.44
CA LEU A 117 42.60 -6.55 -0.59
C LEU A 117 43.25 -7.71 -1.37
N LEU A 118 42.52 -8.34 -2.27
CA LEU A 118 43.07 -9.37 -3.17
C LEU A 118 44.06 -8.79 -4.18
N GLU A 119 43.75 -7.64 -4.77
CA GLU A 119 44.64 -6.91 -5.67
C GLU A 119 45.94 -6.49 -4.97
N GLN A 120 45.84 -5.99 -3.74
CA GLN A 120 47.01 -5.64 -2.94
C GLN A 120 47.88 -6.87 -2.66
N LYS A 121 47.27 -7.98 -2.20
CA LYS A 121 48.01 -9.23 -1.98
C LYS A 121 48.71 -9.71 -3.24
N LEU A 122 48.05 -9.64 -4.40
CA LEU A 122 48.64 -10.02 -5.67
C LEU A 122 49.86 -9.15 -6.01
N ASN A 123 49.74 -7.83 -5.85
CA ASN A 123 50.85 -6.90 -6.08
C ASN A 123 52.02 -7.15 -5.13
N ASP A 124 51.76 -7.44 -3.86
CA ASP A 124 52.78 -7.79 -2.87
C ASP A 124 53.50 -9.09 -3.27
N TYR A 125 52.77 -10.13 -3.71
CA TYR A 125 53.35 -11.37 -4.21
C TYR A 125 54.22 -11.19 -5.46
N LEU A 126 53.78 -10.38 -6.42
CA LEU A 126 54.53 -10.09 -7.64
C LEU A 126 55.82 -9.33 -7.32
N SER A 127 55.74 -8.33 -6.44
CA SER A 127 56.88 -7.53 -5.99
C SER A 127 57.88 -8.38 -5.20
N ALA A 128 57.40 -9.27 -4.32
CA ALA A 128 58.24 -10.15 -3.51
C ALA A 128 58.99 -11.23 -4.32
N LYS A 129 58.44 -11.67 -5.45
CA LYS A 129 59.12 -12.63 -6.34
C LYS A 129 60.13 -11.98 -7.30
N GLY A 130 60.33 -10.66 -7.25
CA GLY A 130 61.17 -9.95 -8.22
C GLY A 130 60.66 -10.04 -9.65
N VAL A 131 59.38 -10.42 -9.84
CA VAL A 131 58.70 -10.40 -11.14
C VAL A 131 58.09 -9.01 -11.34
N THR A 132 58.94 -8.00 -11.24
CA THR A 132 58.64 -6.67 -11.74
C THR A 132 59.28 -6.58 -13.11
N ARG A 133 58.44 -6.33 -14.12
CA ARG A 133 58.88 -6.03 -15.48
C ARG A 133 59.74 -4.77 -15.50
#